data_AF-A0A7C3REQ0-F1
#
_entry.id   AF-A0A7C3REQ0-F1
#
_cell.length_a   1.000
_cell.length_b   1.000
_cell.length_c   1.000
_cell.angle_alpha   90.00
_cell.angle_beta   90.00
_cell.angle_gamma   90.00
#
_symmetry.space_group_name_H-M   'P 1'
#
loop_
_entity.id
_entity.type
_entity.pdbx_description
1 polymer ?
#
loop_
_entity_poly.entity_id
_entity_poly.type
_entity_poly.pdbx_seq_one_letter_code
_entity_poly.pdbx_strand_id
1 'polypeptide(L)'
;MKKKIFLWLFLISFFPAFSSFLFSMANVTITNPTSSSKWRGVQTIRWSVDNKDEEFRGITPSGDPGYYRIFYAPEGTSIPLLEEEPSSPWIKINGDVQDDGEATSSYSLNWHTTDVASDGKYIILIRAYNPDGECVDYDSVTFLVDNTKPTVSVSFDPATPDGNDNWYKTAPEVTITVLDADAGPSTTNPIRYSIGSGPWNWASTSTYTFTATEGQRLYVYGYDDAVDKDGNPNESDQYREPRYKVDLTPPTIHLKDKIDYGNRSFSITTEDTTSGIDWSNVKYEFVLQDDSTDGPYTYSEGSNVDIPDSVKTLRVYSMDVAGNLATEAVTFSTNRSISGYVKDYNGNAISGIKVQIAGDTNNTTTTNSYGYYQFTGLDDFGDYYVVPLMRNNIPAARIYDGLGEDKTYQNFVIVDGWLSKRYDRGGTNDYQF
;
A
#
# COMPACT_ATOMS: atom_id res chain seq x y z
N MET A 1 79.33 54.74 82.16
CA MET A 1 78.18 54.62 83.09
C MET A 1 76.93 54.31 82.26
N LYS A 2 76.18 53.25 82.58
CA LYS A 2 74.97 52.81 81.86
C LYS A 2 73.86 53.87 81.93
N LYS A 3 73.09 54.09 80.84
CA LYS A 3 71.65 53.72 80.74
C LYS A 3 71.03 54.13 79.40
N LYS A 4 70.15 53.24 78.94
CA LYS A 4 69.31 53.22 77.72
C LYS A 4 68.15 54.23 77.79
N ILE A 5 67.61 54.62 76.63
CA ILE A 5 66.17 54.57 76.24
C ILE A 5 66.10 54.59 74.70
N PHE A 6 65.16 53.83 74.13
CA PHE A 6 65.07 53.40 72.73
C PHE A 6 63.66 53.66 72.19
N LEU A 7 63.59 54.08 70.91
CA LEU A 7 62.47 54.04 69.93
C LEU A 7 61.17 54.82 70.23
N TRP A 8 60.52 55.49 69.28
CA TRP A 8 59.96 54.95 68.02
C TRP A 8 60.11 55.92 66.82
N LEU A 9 60.56 55.40 65.67
CA LEU A 9 60.36 56.00 64.34
C LEU A 9 59.40 55.09 63.58
N PHE A 10 58.24 55.60 63.17
CA PHE A 10 57.37 54.92 62.22
C PHE A 10 57.91 55.16 60.80
N LEU A 11 58.38 54.09 60.15
CA LEU A 11 58.66 54.07 58.71
C LEU A 11 57.34 53.75 58.01
N ILE A 12 56.81 54.68 57.22
CA ILE A 12 55.67 54.44 56.33
C ILE A 12 56.21 53.64 55.13
N SER A 13 55.94 52.34 55.12
CA SER A 13 56.13 51.47 53.95
C SER A 13 54.95 51.68 53.00
N PHE A 14 55.23 52.25 51.82
CA PHE A 14 54.31 52.28 50.69
C PHE A 14 54.19 50.84 50.14
N PHE A 15 53.08 50.17 50.43
CA PHE A 15 52.68 48.98 49.66
C PHE A 15 51.89 49.46 48.43
N PRO A 16 52.20 49.04 47.20
CA PRO A 16 51.26 49.22 46.11
C PRO A 16 50.02 48.39 46.45
N ALA A 17 48.85 49.03 46.38
CA ALA A 17 47.58 48.34 46.51
C ALA A 17 47.53 47.23 45.44
N PHE A 18 47.49 45.97 45.88
CA PHE A 18 46.89 44.93 45.06
C PHE A 18 45.43 45.35 44.90
N SER A 19 45.09 45.87 43.71
CA SER A 19 43.72 45.92 43.23
C SER A 19 43.19 44.51 43.39
N SER A 20 42.28 44.31 44.33
CA SER A 20 41.44 43.13 44.35
C SER A 20 40.73 43.09 43.01
N PHE A 21 41.09 42.14 42.15
CA PHE A 21 40.21 41.72 41.07
C PHE A 21 38.92 41.26 41.74
N LEU A 22 37.95 42.17 41.85
CA LEU A 22 36.56 41.77 42.01
C LEU A 22 36.24 41.06 40.70
N PHE A 23 36.13 39.73 40.76
CA PHE A 23 35.57 38.98 39.65
C PHE A 23 34.21 39.61 39.37
N SER A 24 34.07 40.25 38.20
CA SER A 24 32.76 40.58 37.69
C SER A 24 31.95 39.29 37.65
N MET A 25 30.75 39.31 38.22
CA MET A 25 29.91 38.13 38.29
C MET A 25 28.82 38.32 37.24
N ALA A 26 28.82 37.49 36.22
CA ALA A 26 27.71 37.21 35.33
C ALA A 26 27.96 35.78 34.85
N ASN A 27 27.12 34.82 35.25
CA ASN A 27 27.32 33.41 34.95
C ASN A 27 26.41 33.01 33.79
N VAL A 28 26.98 32.88 32.60
CA VAL A 28 26.32 32.44 31.38
C VAL A 28 26.11 30.92 31.44
N THR A 29 24.93 30.46 31.04
CA THR A 29 24.65 29.03 30.87
C THR A 29 23.79 28.82 29.64
N ILE A 30 24.31 28.08 28.67
CA ILE A 30 23.56 27.70 27.48
C ILE A 30 22.56 26.62 27.86
N THR A 31 21.29 26.86 27.52
CA THR A 31 20.19 25.94 27.78
C THR A 31 19.67 25.27 26.51
N ASN A 32 19.94 25.86 25.34
CA ASN A 32 19.71 25.25 24.02
C ASN A 32 20.70 25.86 23.01
N PRO A 33 21.49 25.06 22.27
CA PRO A 33 21.48 23.60 22.18
C PRO A 33 21.99 22.88 23.43
N THR A 34 21.84 21.57 23.45
CA THR A 34 22.50 20.62 24.35
C THR A 34 23.49 19.76 23.58
N SER A 35 24.34 18.99 24.28
CA SER A 35 25.30 18.08 23.65
C SER A 35 24.67 16.96 22.80
N SER A 36 23.40 16.66 23.02
CA SER A 36 22.64 15.67 22.25
C SER A 36 21.77 16.30 21.15
N SER A 37 21.81 17.63 20.98
CA SER A 37 21.00 18.33 20.00
C SER A 37 21.49 18.02 18.57
N LYS A 38 20.52 17.72 17.69
CA LYS A 38 20.69 17.55 16.24
C LYS A 38 19.75 18.52 15.55
N TRP A 39 20.30 19.52 14.88
CA TRP A 39 19.57 20.70 14.41
C TRP A 39 19.55 20.80 12.90
N ARG A 40 18.38 21.13 12.35
CA ARG A 40 18.18 21.55 10.95
C ARG A 40 17.44 22.89 10.84
N GLY A 41 17.51 23.55 9.69
CA GLY A 41 16.73 24.76 9.38
C GLY A 41 16.80 25.86 10.45
N VAL A 42 15.66 26.45 10.78
CA VAL A 42 15.59 27.54 11.79
C VAL A 42 15.58 26.95 13.19
N GLN A 43 16.41 27.52 14.06
CA GLN A 43 16.59 27.14 15.46
C GLN A 43 16.50 28.33 16.40
N THR A 44 16.30 28.05 17.68
CA THR A 44 16.32 29.06 18.75
C THR A 44 17.39 28.71 19.77
N ILE A 45 18.48 29.46 19.77
CA ILE A 45 19.52 29.41 20.79
C ILE A 45 18.96 30.04 22.06
N ARG A 46 19.22 29.44 23.22
CA ARG A 46 18.75 29.94 24.53
C ARG A 46 19.87 29.85 25.56
N TRP A 47 19.95 30.87 26.41
CA TRP A 47 20.86 30.91 27.54
C TRP A 47 20.24 31.66 28.71
N SER A 48 20.66 31.32 29.92
CA SER A 48 20.36 32.05 31.14
C SER A 48 21.61 32.73 31.65
N VAL A 49 21.44 33.83 32.35
CA VAL A 49 22.54 34.55 32.99
C VAL A 49 22.14 34.89 34.41
N ASP A 50 22.97 34.46 35.35
CA ASP A 50 22.77 34.63 36.80
C ASP A 50 23.91 35.43 37.43
N ASN A 51 23.70 35.88 38.67
CA ASN A 51 24.70 36.57 39.49
C ASN A 51 25.25 37.86 38.87
N LYS A 52 24.50 38.53 37.99
CA LYS A 52 24.95 39.77 37.32
C LYS A 52 25.22 40.88 38.35
N ASP A 53 26.42 41.45 38.32
CA ASP A 53 26.80 42.57 39.18
C ASP A 53 26.18 43.92 38.73
N GLU A 54 26.37 44.96 39.55
CA GLU A 54 25.79 46.29 39.26
C GLU A 54 26.34 46.91 37.97
N GLU A 55 27.59 46.60 37.60
CA GLU A 55 28.23 47.11 36.39
C GLU A 55 27.63 46.48 35.13
N PHE A 56 27.55 45.15 35.09
CA PHE A 56 26.93 44.40 34.01
C PHE A 56 25.45 44.78 33.82
N ARG A 57 24.75 45.09 34.91
CA ARG A 57 23.33 45.51 34.87
C ARG A 57 23.12 46.95 34.43
N GLY A 58 24.18 47.71 34.15
CA GLY A 58 24.09 49.13 33.79
C GLY A 58 23.64 50.01 34.96
N ILE A 59 23.82 49.57 36.21
CA ILE A 59 23.60 50.38 37.42
C ILE A 59 24.85 51.23 37.68
N THR A 60 25.26 51.97 36.64
CA THR A 60 26.43 52.83 36.60
C THR A 60 26.03 54.22 36.10
N PRO A 61 26.89 55.24 36.22
CA PRO A 61 26.59 56.57 35.70
C PRO A 61 26.37 56.65 34.18
N SER A 62 26.90 55.71 33.38
CA SER A 62 26.63 55.66 31.94
C SER A 62 25.23 55.12 31.64
N GLY A 63 24.73 54.21 32.49
CA GLY A 63 23.42 53.58 32.32
C GLY A 63 23.37 52.51 31.22
N ASP A 64 24.48 52.27 30.53
CA ASP A 64 24.57 51.25 29.48
C ASP A 64 24.70 49.87 30.14
N PRO A 65 23.84 48.88 29.81
CA PRO A 65 23.95 47.53 30.30
C PRO A 65 25.02 46.74 29.53
N GLY A 66 25.42 45.59 30.08
CA GLY A 66 26.25 44.61 29.40
C GLY A 66 25.55 43.99 28.19
N TYR A 67 26.25 43.15 27.46
CA TYR A 67 25.72 42.52 26.25
C TYR A 67 26.31 41.15 26.00
N TYR A 68 25.69 40.40 25.09
CA TYR A 68 26.10 39.06 24.70
C TYR A 68 26.52 38.99 23.25
N ARG A 69 27.57 38.22 22.98
CA ARG A 69 27.95 37.81 21.61
C ARG A 69 27.90 36.30 21.50
N ILE A 70 27.27 35.86 20.42
CA ILE A 70 27.11 34.44 20.10
C ILE A 70 28.01 34.13 18.92
N PHE A 71 28.78 33.05 19.03
CA PHE A 71 29.67 32.58 17.98
C PHE A 71 29.46 31.09 17.73
N TYR A 72 29.80 30.62 16.54
CA TYR A 72 29.94 29.21 16.24
C TYR A 72 31.26 28.91 15.52
N ALA A 73 31.76 27.69 15.68
CA ALA A 73 32.92 27.15 14.97
C ALA A 73 32.80 25.63 14.84
N PRO A 74 33.52 24.98 13.90
CA PRO A 74 33.59 23.53 13.85
C PRO A 74 34.06 22.91 15.17
N GLU A 75 33.59 21.71 15.48
CA GLU A 75 34.04 20.95 16.66
C GLU A 75 35.57 20.79 16.67
N GLY A 76 36.17 20.89 17.87
CA GLY A 76 37.63 20.84 18.06
C GLY A 76 38.32 22.19 17.91
N THR A 77 37.61 23.25 17.53
CA THR A 77 38.13 24.62 17.60
C THR A 77 38.42 24.99 19.05
N SER A 78 39.63 25.49 19.34
CA SER A 78 39.99 25.96 20.67
C SER A 78 39.15 27.18 21.06
N ILE A 79 38.60 27.16 22.27
CA ILE A 79 37.90 28.30 22.85
C ILE A 79 38.95 29.38 23.19
N PRO A 80 38.82 30.62 22.68
CA PRO A 80 39.77 31.68 23.00
C PRO A 80 39.66 32.06 24.48
N LEU A 81 40.75 32.62 25.02
CA LEU A 81 40.74 33.16 26.39
C LEU A 81 39.75 34.33 26.51
N LEU A 82 39.35 34.69 27.73
CA LEU A 82 38.43 35.80 27.99
C LEU A 82 38.92 37.12 27.37
N GLU A 83 40.22 37.39 27.50
CA GLU A 83 40.89 38.61 27.01
C GLU A 83 41.03 38.65 25.48
N GLU A 84 40.77 37.54 24.78
CA GLU A 84 40.95 37.41 23.33
C GLU A 84 39.59 37.31 22.63
N GLU A 85 39.27 38.26 21.75
CA GLU A 85 38.07 38.15 20.93
C GLU A 85 38.13 36.92 20.00
N PRO A 86 37.02 36.17 19.84
CA PRO A 86 37.00 35.06 18.91
C PRO A 86 37.29 35.53 17.49
N SER A 87 38.26 34.88 16.86
CA SER A 87 38.68 35.13 15.48
C SER A 87 38.55 33.84 14.66
N SER A 88 38.73 33.94 13.35
CA SER A 88 38.62 32.80 12.42
C SER A 88 39.33 31.55 12.99
N PRO A 89 38.64 30.41 13.11
CA PRO A 89 37.41 30.03 12.38
C PRO A 89 36.09 30.37 13.08
N TRP A 90 36.10 31.11 14.19
CA TRP A 90 34.86 31.55 14.84
C TRP A 90 34.09 32.55 13.98
N ILE A 91 32.79 32.30 13.83
CA ILE A 91 31.86 33.17 13.10
C ILE A 91 30.83 33.70 14.10
N LYS A 92 30.67 35.02 14.15
CA LYS A 92 29.68 35.67 15.00
C LYS A 92 28.28 35.52 14.41
N ILE A 93 27.33 35.07 15.22
CA ILE A 93 25.90 34.98 14.88
C ILE A 93 25.25 36.33 15.24
N ASN A 94 24.73 37.04 14.24
CA ASN A 94 24.04 38.33 14.41
C ASN A 94 24.89 39.42 15.12
N GLY A 95 24.21 40.48 15.60
CA GLY A 95 24.79 41.57 16.40
C GLY A 95 24.76 41.29 17.91
N ASP A 96 25.16 42.29 18.70
CA ASP A 96 25.18 42.19 20.17
C ASP A 96 23.76 42.13 20.74
N VAL A 97 23.50 41.20 21.67
CA VAL A 97 22.22 41.09 22.38
C VAL A 97 22.35 41.83 23.71
N GLN A 98 21.62 42.92 23.88
CA GLN A 98 21.70 43.77 25.09
C GLN A 98 21.08 43.06 26.31
N ASP A 99 21.70 43.24 27.47
CA ASP A 99 21.14 42.83 28.76
C ASP A 99 19.96 43.73 29.16
N ASP A 100 19.04 43.20 29.97
CA ASP A 100 17.83 43.89 30.42
C ASP A 100 17.99 44.66 31.75
N GLY A 101 19.16 44.58 32.40
CA GLY A 101 19.47 45.21 33.68
C GLY A 101 18.94 44.45 34.90
N GLU A 102 18.24 43.33 34.70
CA GLU A 102 17.75 42.49 35.79
C GLU A 102 18.85 41.58 36.32
N ALA A 103 18.80 41.19 37.59
CA ALA A 103 19.86 40.39 38.22
C ALA A 103 20.02 38.98 37.63
N THR A 104 18.93 38.42 37.09
CA THR A 104 18.86 37.11 36.45
C THR A 104 17.88 37.18 35.29
N SER A 105 18.28 36.72 34.11
CA SER A 105 17.44 36.72 32.92
C SER A 105 17.71 35.55 32.00
N SER A 106 16.73 35.23 31.15
CA SER A 106 16.87 34.26 30.07
C SER A 106 16.71 34.96 28.73
N TYR A 107 17.56 34.58 27.79
CA TYR A 107 17.65 35.18 26.48
C TYR A 107 17.48 34.12 25.39
N SER A 108 17.14 34.59 24.19
CA SER A 108 17.05 33.73 23.02
C SER A 108 17.40 34.45 21.74
N LEU A 109 17.94 33.70 20.78
CA LEU A 109 18.29 34.18 19.45
C LEU A 109 17.87 33.16 18.40
N ASN A 110 17.16 33.59 17.38
CA ASN A 110 16.87 32.74 16.22
C ASN A 110 18.08 32.70 15.28
N TRP A 111 18.39 31.51 14.79
CA TRP A 111 19.50 31.26 13.89
C TRP A 111 19.10 30.25 12.82
N HIS A 112 19.60 30.42 11.60
CA HIS A 112 19.35 29.49 10.51
C HIS A 112 20.59 28.61 10.33
N THR A 113 20.45 27.30 10.51
CA THR A 113 21.59 26.38 10.44
C THR A 113 22.18 26.28 9.03
N THR A 114 21.45 26.68 7.99
CA THR A 114 22.03 26.80 6.63
C THR A 114 23.08 27.90 6.50
N ASP A 115 23.30 28.72 7.54
CA ASP A 115 24.40 29.67 7.61
C ASP A 115 25.74 28.98 7.88
N VAL A 116 25.74 27.71 8.32
CA VAL A 116 26.98 26.91 8.42
C VAL A 116 27.42 26.40 7.05
N ALA A 117 28.72 26.18 6.87
CA ALA A 117 29.29 25.82 5.56
C ALA A 117 28.96 24.38 5.11
N SER A 118 28.80 23.46 6.06
CA SER A 118 28.45 22.06 5.81
C SER A 118 27.82 21.44 7.04
N ASP A 119 27.12 20.32 6.87
CA ASP A 119 26.68 19.51 8.00
C ASP A 119 27.87 18.97 8.79
N GLY A 120 27.62 18.62 10.05
CA GLY A 120 28.63 18.14 10.99
C GLY A 120 28.48 18.73 12.38
N LYS A 121 29.49 18.49 13.22
CA LYS A 121 29.50 18.95 14.60
C LYS A 121 30.11 20.34 14.74
N TYR A 122 29.44 21.16 15.52
CA TYR A 122 29.82 22.54 15.80
C TYR A 122 29.86 22.80 17.30
N ILE A 123 30.63 23.79 17.71
CA ILE A 123 30.59 24.39 19.04
C ILE A 123 29.88 25.72 18.89
N ILE A 124 28.88 25.97 19.74
CA ILE A 124 28.37 27.33 19.98
C ILE A 124 29.00 27.88 21.24
N LEU A 125 29.36 29.16 21.20
CA LEU A 125 30.00 29.90 22.29
C LEU A 125 29.18 31.17 22.54
N ILE A 126 28.75 31.38 23.78
CA ILE A 126 28.09 32.63 24.20
C ILE A 126 29.01 33.31 25.21
N ARG A 127 29.36 34.56 24.91
CA ARG A 127 30.20 35.41 25.76
C ARG A 127 29.40 36.57 26.30
N ALA A 128 29.56 36.85 27.60
CA ALA A 128 29.01 38.01 28.29
C ALA A 128 30.08 39.10 28.39
N TYR A 129 29.68 40.33 28.05
CA TYR A 129 30.55 41.51 28.07
C TYR A 129 29.99 42.59 28.96
N ASN A 130 30.87 43.23 29.72
CA ASN A 130 30.58 44.50 30.38
C ASN A 130 30.35 45.62 29.34
N PRO A 131 29.73 46.74 29.75
CA PRO A 131 29.49 47.88 28.87
C PRO A 131 30.76 48.48 28.23
N ASP A 132 31.91 48.32 28.88
CA ASP A 132 33.21 48.78 28.40
C ASP A 132 33.87 47.81 27.38
N GLY A 133 33.24 46.66 27.15
CA GLY A 133 33.67 45.63 26.20
C GLY A 133 34.59 44.56 26.79
N GLU A 134 34.79 44.53 28.11
CA GLU A 134 35.49 43.41 28.77
C GLU A 134 34.62 42.15 28.79
N CYS A 135 35.15 41.02 28.31
CA CYS A 135 34.46 39.73 28.41
C CYS A 135 34.62 39.18 29.84
N VAL A 136 33.51 38.96 30.52
CA VAL A 136 33.49 38.58 31.94
C VAL A 136 33.20 37.10 32.18
N ASP A 137 32.48 36.46 31.26
CA ASP A 137 32.18 35.03 31.33
C ASP A 137 31.79 34.46 29.97
N TYR A 138 31.82 33.14 29.86
CA TYR A 138 31.32 32.43 28.69
C TYR A 138 30.82 31.03 29.03
N ASP A 139 29.96 30.51 28.16
CA ASP A 139 29.64 29.10 28.12
C ASP A 139 29.69 28.57 26.69
N SER A 140 29.92 27.27 26.54
CA SER A 140 29.99 26.63 25.23
C SER A 140 29.40 25.23 25.25
N VAL A 141 28.82 24.82 24.12
CA VAL A 141 28.30 23.46 23.94
C VAL A 141 28.50 22.98 22.51
N THR A 142 28.85 21.70 22.37
CA THR A 142 28.90 21.02 21.07
C THR A 142 27.53 20.53 20.66
N PHE A 143 27.18 20.55 19.38
CA PHE A 143 25.93 20.00 18.87
C PHE A 143 26.11 19.58 17.40
N LEU A 144 25.15 18.84 16.85
CA LEU A 144 25.16 18.45 15.45
C LEU A 144 24.27 19.40 14.63
N VAL A 145 24.77 19.85 13.49
CA VAL A 145 23.97 20.47 12.43
C VAL A 145 23.86 19.47 11.28
N ASP A 146 22.64 19.22 10.84
CA ASP A 146 22.36 18.35 9.71
C ASP A 146 21.14 18.86 8.93
N ASN A 147 21.37 19.39 7.73
CA ASN A 147 20.35 19.85 6.82
C ASN A 147 20.19 18.91 5.62
N THR A 148 20.95 17.82 5.59
CA THR A 148 20.91 16.84 4.52
C THR A 148 19.71 15.93 4.71
N LYS A 149 19.03 15.62 3.62
CA LYS A 149 17.88 14.71 3.67
C LYS A 149 18.36 13.27 3.81
N PRO A 150 17.64 12.44 4.57
CA PRO A 150 17.90 11.00 4.59
C PRO A 150 17.62 10.39 3.21
N THR A 151 18.23 9.23 2.96
CA THR A 151 18.04 8.43 1.74
C THR A 151 17.17 7.22 1.99
N VAL A 152 16.37 6.83 1.00
CA VAL A 152 15.51 5.64 1.03
C VAL A 152 15.99 4.66 -0.05
N SER A 153 16.14 3.40 0.31
CA SER A 153 16.34 2.29 -0.62
C SER A 153 15.31 1.19 -0.40
N VAL A 154 14.87 0.55 -1.50
CA VAL A 154 13.95 -0.58 -1.47
C VAL A 154 14.57 -1.76 -2.21
N SER A 155 14.44 -2.96 -1.66
CA SER A 155 14.89 -4.21 -2.29
C SER A 155 13.84 -5.31 -2.16
N PHE A 156 13.95 -6.32 -3.03
CA PHE A 156 13.07 -7.49 -3.06
C PHE A 156 13.87 -8.77 -2.82
N ASP A 157 13.28 -9.73 -2.13
CA ASP A 157 13.81 -11.10 -1.98
C ASP A 157 12.72 -12.13 -2.36
N PRO A 158 12.90 -12.92 -3.43
CA PRO A 158 14.07 -12.95 -4.30
C PRO A 158 14.25 -11.67 -5.12
N ALA A 159 15.51 -11.28 -5.38
CA ALA A 159 15.84 -10.08 -6.15
C ALA A 159 15.41 -10.16 -7.62
N THR A 160 15.23 -11.38 -8.13
CA THR A 160 14.77 -11.65 -9.49
C THR A 160 13.38 -12.29 -9.46
N PRO A 161 12.43 -11.78 -10.25
CA PRO A 161 11.11 -12.39 -10.39
C PRO A 161 11.15 -13.83 -10.95
N ASP A 162 10.19 -14.65 -10.56
CA ASP A 162 10.07 -16.09 -10.90
C ASP A 162 9.00 -16.39 -11.98
N GLY A 163 8.34 -15.37 -12.49
CA GLY A 163 7.37 -15.40 -13.58
C GLY A 163 7.93 -14.86 -14.90
N ASN A 164 7.04 -14.81 -15.88
CA ASN A 164 7.32 -14.28 -17.22
C ASN A 164 7.42 -12.76 -17.18
N ASP A 165 8.09 -12.16 -18.18
CA ASP A 165 8.19 -10.70 -18.37
C ASP A 165 8.59 -9.90 -17.12
N ASN A 166 9.43 -10.46 -16.25
CA ASN A 166 9.85 -9.89 -14.96
C ASN A 166 8.69 -9.71 -13.97
N TRP A 167 7.69 -10.58 -13.99
CA TRP A 167 6.66 -10.69 -12.96
C TRP A 167 7.04 -11.71 -11.90
N TYR A 168 6.63 -11.46 -10.66
CA TYR A 168 6.67 -12.38 -9.55
C TYR A 168 5.35 -13.15 -9.50
N LYS A 169 5.42 -14.47 -9.56
CA LYS A 169 4.29 -15.39 -9.31
C LYS A 169 4.24 -15.86 -7.86
N THR A 170 5.35 -15.72 -7.15
CA THR A 170 5.43 -15.89 -5.71
C THR A 170 5.68 -14.54 -5.06
N ALA A 171 5.04 -14.27 -3.92
CA ALA A 171 5.15 -12.97 -3.27
C ALA A 171 6.58 -12.77 -2.73
N PRO A 172 7.34 -11.77 -3.23
CA PRO A 172 8.64 -11.45 -2.66
C PRO A 172 8.49 -10.76 -1.30
N GLU A 173 9.52 -10.87 -0.47
CA GLU A 173 9.70 -9.97 0.67
C GLU A 173 10.25 -8.63 0.16
N VAL A 174 9.62 -7.53 0.59
CA VAL A 174 10.08 -6.16 0.33
C VAL A 174 10.81 -5.66 1.58
N THR A 175 12.00 -5.13 1.40
CA THR A 175 12.76 -4.45 2.45
C THR A 175 12.89 -2.97 2.11
N ILE A 176 12.46 -2.12 3.04
CA ILE A 176 12.69 -0.66 3.00
C ILE A 176 13.81 -0.34 3.97
N THR A 177 14.80 0.43 3.54
CA THR A 177 15.88 0.94 4.39
C THR A 177 15.99 2.46 4.26
N VAL A 178 16.09 3.13 5.40
CA VAL A 178 16.41 4.55 5.52
C VAL A 178 17.81 4.70 6.07
N LEU A 179 18.65 5.46 5.38
CA LEU A 179 20.01 5.76 5.79
C LEU A 179 20.21 7.26 5.84
N ASP A 180 20.86 7.69 6.91
CA ASP A 180 21.36 9.04 7.09
C ASP A 180 22.73 8.94 7.77
N ALA A 181 23.71 9.67 7.25
CA ALA A 181 25.11 9.52 7.69
C ALA A 181 25.47 10.42 8.87
N ASP A 182 24.72 11.51 9.07
CA ASP A 182 25.05 12.59 9.98
C ASP A 182 24.19 12.49 11.25
N ALA A 183 22.91 12.88 11.17
CA ALA A 183 21.98 12.72 12.29
C ALA A 183 21.58 11.26 12.51
N GLY A 184 21.67 10.42 11.48
CA GLY A 184 21.16 9.07 11.52
C GLY A 184 19.63 9.03 11.36
N PRO A 185 19.06 7.88 10.96
CA PRO A 185 17.62 7.74 10.79
C PRO A 185 16.86 8.04 12.09
N SER A 186 15.64 8.54 11.96
CA SER A 186 14.79 8.84 13.10
C SER A 186 14.65 7.63 14.03
N THR A 187 14.81 7.84 15.33
CA THR A 187 14.77 6.76 16.33
C THR A 187 13.37 6.28 16.66
N THR A 188 12.33 7.05 16.34
CA THR A 188 10.93 6.70 16.68
C THR A 188 10.10 6.35 15.47
N ASN A 189 10.26 7.07 14.36
CA ASN A 189 9.45 6.95 13.16
C ASN A 189 10.28 7.22 11.90
N PRO A 190 11.29 6.38 11.60
CA PRO A 190 12.20 6.61 10.46
C PRO A 190 11.55 6.42 9.10
N ILE A 191 10.46 5.65 9.01
CA ILE A 191 9.84 5.29 7.74
C ILE A 191 8.35 5.58 7.79
N ARG A 192 7.85 6.33 6.80
CA ARG A 192 6.42 6.46 6.52
C ARG A 192 6.12 5.87 5.15
N TYR A 193 5.25 4.87 5.08
CA TYR A 193 4.96 4.18 3.82
C TYR A 193 3.47 3.96 3.58
N SER A 194 3.08 3.81 2.32
CA SER A 194 1.72 3.45 1.90
C SER A 194 1.78 2.48 0.73
N ILE A 195 0.88 1.51 0.74
CA ILE A 195 0.75 0.47 -0.28
C ILE A 195 -0.56 0.71 -1.04
N GLY A 196 -0.45 0.89 -2.36
CA GLY A 196 -1.59 1.13 -3.24
C GLY A 196 -2.33 2.42 -2.91
N SER A 197 -3.62 2.30 -2.63
CA SER A 197 -4.48 3.38 -2.10
C SER A 197 -4.74 3.24 -0.59
N GLY A 198 -3.96 2.40 0.10
CA GLY A 198 -4.09 2.17 1.53
C GLY A 198 -3.65 3.37 2.39
N PRO A 199 -3.91 3.33 3.70
CA PRO A 199 -3.49 4.37 4.62
C PRO A 199 -1.96 4.49 4.69
N TRP A 200 -1.48 5.64 5.17
CA TRP A 200 -0.08 5.82 5.54
C TRP A 200 0.20 5.13 6.88
N ASN A 201 1.28 4.37 6.93
CA ASN A 201 1.76 3.65 8.10
C ASN A 201 3.16 4.14 8.48
N TRP A 202 3.50 3.99 9.75
CA TRP A 202 4.82 4.28 10.29
C TRP A 202 5.51 2.97 10.67
N ALA A 203 6.79 2.83 10.31
CA ALA A 203 7.64 1.79 10.87
C ALA A 203 8.56 2.41 11.93
N SER A 204 8.79 1.67 13.02
CA SER A 204 9.59 2.11 14.18
C SER A 204 11.08 1.81 14.04
N THR A 205 11.52 1.28 12.90
CA THR A 205 12.90 0.87 12.63
C THR A 205 13.33 1.36 11.26
N SER A 206 14.61 1.73 11.13
CA SER A 206 15.19 2.25 9.88
C SER A 206 15.32 1.18 8.79
N THR A 207 15.07 -0.09 9.13
CA THR A 207 14.85 -1.18 8.18
C THR A 207 13.52 -1.84 8.51
N TYR A 208 12.66 -1.99 7.51
CA TYR A 208 11.33 -2.58 7.66
C TYR A 208 11.04 -3.54 6.52
N THR A 209 10.55 -4.74 6.85
CA THR A 209 10.21 -5.78 5.86
C THR A 209 8.73 -6.14 5.90
N PHE A 210 8.19 -6.49 4.75
CA PHE A 210 6.83 -7.02 4.59
C PHE A 210 6.71 -7.84 3.31
N THR A 211 5.75 -8.76 3.26
CA THR A 211 5.46 -9.52 2.04
C THR A 211 4.69 -8.67 1.03
N ALA A 212 5.17 -8.63 -0.22
CA ALA A 212 4.52 -7.88 -1.29
C ALA A 212 3.12 -8.42 -1.57
N THR A 213 2.19 -7.53 -1.88
CA THR A 213 0.85 -7.86 -2.34
C THR A 213 0.70 -7.56 -3.82
N GLU A 214 -0.23 -8.28 -4.46
CA GLU A 214 -0.47 -8.24 -5.88
C GLU A 214 -0.82 -6.84 -6.43
N GLY A 215 -0.15 -6.44 -7.52
CA GLY A 215 -0.48 -5.24 -8.31
C GLY A 215 -0.35 -3.88 -7.61
N GLN A 216 0.21 -3.82 -6.39
CA GLN A 216 0.23 -2.58 -5.60
C GLN A 216 1.40 -1.65 -5.92
N ARG A 217 1.23 -0.35 -5.66
CA ARG A 217 2.31 0.65 -5.69
C ARG A 217 2.89 0.83 -4.29
N LEU A 218 4.17 1.18 -4.18
CA LEU A 218 4.78 1.56 -2.91
C LEU A 218 5.17 3.04 -2.92
N TYR A 219 4.80 3.74 -1.85
CA TYR A 219 5.27 5.08 -1.56
C TYR A 219 5.99 5.09 -0.23
N VAL A 220 7.15 5.74 -0.16
CA VAL A 220 7.96 5.80 1.06
C VAL A 220 8.55 7.20 1.24
N TYR A 221 8.55 7.67 2.49
CA TYR A 221 9.38 8.77 2.99
C TYR A 221 10.28 8.26 4.10
N GLY A 222 11.52 8.74 4.11
CA GLY A 222 12.49 8.54 5.19
C GLY A 222 12.63 9.81 6.03
N TYR A 223 12.92 9.63 7.31
CA TYR A 223 13.14 10.71 8.27
C TYR A 223 14.42 10.46 9.08
N ASP A 224 15.12 11.53 9.44
CA ASP A 224 16.30 11.52 10.30
C ASP A 224 15.96 12.02 11.72
N ASP A 225 16.98 12.13 12.58
CA ASP A 225 16.82 12.67 13.94
C ASP A 225 17.04 14.20 14.02
N ALA A 226 17.48 14.88 12.95
CA ALA A 226 17.74 16.31 12.99
C ALA A 226 16.44 17.10 12.83
N VAL A 227 16.08 17.90 13.84
CA VAL A 227 14.79 18.60 13.89
C VAL A 227 14.94 20.11 13.79
N ASP A 228 13.95 20.82 13.25
CA ASP A 228 13.86 22.28 13.32
C ASP A 228 13.34 22.75 14.70
N LYS A 229 13.20 24.07 14.88
CA LYS A 229 12.64 24.67 16.11
C LYS A 229 11.24 24.16 16.49
N ASP A 230 10.49 23.64 15.52
CA ASP A 230 9.12 23.13 15.71
C ASP A 230 9.12 21.60 15.90
N GLY A 231 10.29 20.95 15.88
CA GLY A 231 10.46 19.52 16.05
C GLY A 231 10.32 18.70 14.76
N ASN A 232 10.27 19.34 13.58
CA ASN A 232 10.11 18.61 12.32
C ASN A 232 11.45 18.09 11.80
N PRO A 233 11.59 16.79 11.50
CA PRO A 233 12.82 16.20 10.97
C PRO A 233 13.11 16.62 9.51
N ASN A 234 14.29 16.29 8.96
CA ASN A 234 14.44 16.26 7.51
C ASN A 234 13.61 15.11 6.94
N GLU A 235 13.01 15.34 5.78
CA GLU A 235 12.21 14.34 5.04
C GLU A 235 12.89 14.07 3.69
N SER A 236 13.05 12.78 3.36
CA SER A 236 13.58 12.36 2.06
C SER A 236 12.70 12.86 0.91
N ASP A 237 13.24 12.90 -0.30
CA ASP A 237 12.35 12.89 -1.47
C ASP A 237 11.53 11.60 -1.47
N GLN A 238 10.31 11.66 -2.01
CA GLN A 238 9.43 10.51 -1.99
C GLN A 238 9.97 9.40 -2.90
N TYR A 239 10.28 8.25 -2.33
CA TYR A 239 10.52 7.04 -3.11
C TYR A 239 9.19 6.50 -3.65
N ARG A 240 9.19 6.13 -4.93
CA ARG A 240 8.03 5.55 -5.61
C ARG A 240 8.47 4.31 -6.37
N GLU A 241 7.99 3.15 -5.96
CA GLU A 241 8.08 1.95 -6.81
C GLU A 241 6.89 1.96 -7.79
N PRO A 242 7.10 2.08 -9.11
CA PRO A 242 6.05 1.79 -10.07
C PRO A 242 5.55 0.37 -9.82
N ARG A 243 4.22 0.20 -9.68
CA ARG A 243 3.50 -1.04 -9.34
C ARG A 243 4.38 -2.28 -9.28
N TYR A 244 4.44 -2.93 -8.11
CA TYR A 244 5.04 -4.26 -7.99
C TYR A 244 4.53 -5.12 -9.15
N LYS A 245 5.45 -5.64 -9.95
CA LYS A 245 5.13 -6.66 -10.94
C LYS A 245 4.93 -7.98 -10.21
N VAL A 246 3.97 -8.03 -9.30
CA VAL A 246 3.61 -9.20 -8.51
C VAL A 246 2.19 -9.56 -8.92
N ASP A 247 2.03 -10.78 -9.42
CA ASP A 247 0.76 -11.37 -9.81
C ASP A 247 0.72 -12.82 -9.33
N LEU A 248 -0.09 -13.07 -8.30
CA LEU A 248 -0.16 -14.35 -7.61
C LEU A 248 -1.37 -15.17 -8.06
N THR A 249 -2.24 -14.58 -8.89
CA THR A 249 -3.58 -15.08 -9.12
C THR A 249 -3.70 -15.59 -10.55
N PRO A 250 -3.95 -16.89 -10.76
CA PRO A 250 -4.25 -17.41 -12.09
C PRO A 250 -5.48 -16.72 -12.71
N PRO A 251 -5.53 -16.63 -14.05
CA PRO A 251 -6.69 -16.03 -14.73
C PRO A 251 -7.97 -16.82 -14.46
N THR A 252 -9.12 -16.15 -14.47
CA THR A 252 -10.41 -16.84 -14.38
C THR A 252 -10.85 -17.27 -15.79
N ILE A 253 -11.36 -18.50 -15.93
CA ILE A 253 -11.94 -19.01 -17.17
C ILE A 253 -13.46 -19.08 -16.99
N HIS A 254 -14.19 -18.64 -18.02
CA HIS A 254 -15.65 -18.78 -18.11
C HIS A 254 -15.96 -19.64 -19.34
N LEU A 255 -16.08 -20.95 -19.13
CA LEU A 255 -16.35 -21.93 -20.20
C LEU A 255 -17.80 -22.42 -20.23
N LYS A 256 -18.40 -22.70 -19.07
CA LYS A 256 -19.70 -23.41 -18.97
C LYS A 256 -20.86 -22.67 -19.61
N ASP A 257 -20.89 -21.35 -19.48
CA ASP A 257 -21.90 -20.47 -20.07
C ASP A 257 -21.59 -20.10 -21.54
N LYS A 258 -20.46 -20.57 -22.06
CA LYS A 258 -19.99 -20.31 -23.43
C LYS A 258 -20.11 -21.52 -24.36
N ILE A 259 -20.75 -22.59 -23.90
CA ILE A 259 -21.06 -23.76 -24.72
C ILE A 259 -22.45 -23.57 -25.34
N ASP A 260 -22.51 -23.63 -26.66
CA ASP A 260 -23.74 -23.72 -27.43
C ASP A 260 -24.01 -25.21 -27.72
N TYR A 261 -24.95 -25.78 -26.97
CA TYR A 261 -25.30 -27.19 -27.11
C TYR A 261 -26.05 -27.50 -28.41
N GLY A 262 -26.79 -26.54 -28.98
CA GLY A 262 -27.54 -26.77 -30.22
C GLY A 262 -26.66 -26.68 -31.46
N ASN A 263 -25.72 -25.73 -31.48
CA ASN A 263 -24.74 -25.63 -32.57
C ASN A 263 -23.49 -26.48 -32.32
N ARG A 264 -23.43 -27.22 -31.21
CA ARG A 264 -22.28 -28.05 -30.80
C ARG A 264 -20.95 -27.31 -30.91
N SER A 265 -20.89 -26.13 -30.30
CA SER A 265 -19.72 -25.25 -30.38
C SER A 265 -19.46 -24.54 -29.06
N PHE A 266 -18.30 -23.90 -28.94
CA PHE A 266 -17.97 -23.10 -27.76
C PHE A 266 -17.13 -21.88 -28.12
N SER A 267 -17.13 -20.91 -27.21
CA SER A 267 -16.13 -19.85 -27.14
C SER A 267 -15.42 -19.88 -25.78
N ILE A 268 -14.27 -19.23 -25.69
CA ILE A 268 -13.54 -19.05 -24.43
C ILE A 268 -13.54 -17.57 -24.09
N THR A 269 -13.97 -17.26 -22.87
CA THR A 269 -13.74 -15.96 -22.22
C THR A 269 -12.91 -16.18 -20.97
N THR A 270 -11.89 -15.35 -20.77
CA THR A 270 -10.99 -15.42 -19.63
C THR A 270 -10.61 -14.01 -19.21
N GLU A 271 -10.44 -13.81 -17.90
CA GLU A 271 -10.20 -12.50 -17.30
C GLU A 271 -9.03 -12.58 -16.33
N ASP A 272 -8.15 -11.58 -16.42
CA ASP A 272 -7.15 -11.28 -15.40
C ASP A 272 -7.03 -9.76 -15.24
N THR A 273 -6.94 -9.30 -14.00
CA THR A 273 -6.95 -7.86 -13.68
C THR A 273 -5.57 -7.28 -13.38
N THR A 274 -4.55 -8.13 -13.21
CA THR A 274 -3.25 -7.71 -12.67
C THR A 274 -2.20 -7.67 -13.76
N SER A 275 -1.85 -8.81 -14.36
CA SER A 275 -0.89 -8.88 -15.47
C SER A 275 -1.57 -8.91 -16.84
N GLY A 276 -2.86 -9.25 -16.88
CA GLY A 276 -3.65 -9.43 -18.09
C GLY A 276 -3.45 -10.82 -18.70
N ILE A 277 -4.20 -11.12 -19.75
CA ILE A 277 -4.18 -12.45 -20.39
C ILE A 277 -3.04 -12.54 -21.41
N ASP A 278 -2.26 -13.62 -21.35
CA ASP A 278 -1.38 -14.03 -22.45
C ASP A 278 -2.18 -14.87 -23.46
N TRP A 279 -2.80 -14.18 -24.42
CA TRP A 279 -3.60 -14.81 -25.46
C TRP A 279 -2.82 -15.79 -26.34
N SER A 280 -1.49 -15.72 -26.38
CA SER A 280 -0.66 -16.71 -27.10
C SER A 280 -0.64 -18.07 -26.39
N ASN A 281 -1.05 -18.11 -25.13
CA ASN A 281 -1.10 -19.30 -24.30
C ASN A 281 -2.50 -19.69 -23.81
N VAL A 282 -3.56 -19.09 -24.39
CA VAL A 282 -4.92 -19.62 -24.25
C VAL A 282 -5.10 -20.82 -25.18
N LYS A 283 -5.33 -22.00 -24.61
CA LYS A 283 -5.34 -23.27 -25.32
C LYS A 283 -6.53 -24.12 -24.93
N TYR A 284 -6.90 -25.06 -25.78
CA TYR A 284 -7.91 -26.06 -25.49
C TYR A 284 -7.53 -27.44 -26.05
N GLU A 285 -8.04 -28.49 -25.43
CA GLU A 285 -7.91 -29.86 -25.92
C GLU A 285 -9.24 -30.60 -25.74
N PHE A 286 -9.43 -31.61 -26.59
CA PHE A 286 -10.56 -32.51 -26.50
C PHE A 286 -10.11 -33.86 -25.98
N VAL A 287 -10.73 -34.32 -24.90
CA VAL A 287 -10.66 -35.71 -24.48
C VAL A 287 -11.80 -36.45 -25.16
N LEU A 288 -11.47 -37.49 -25.91
CA LEU A 288 -12.43 -38.27 -26.68
C LEU A 288 -13.05 -39.39 -25.84
N GLN A 289 -14.08 -40.04 -26.37
CA GLN A 289 -14.79 -41.14 -25.69
C GLN A 289 -13.89 -42.34 -25.35
N ASP A 290 -12.79 -42.55 -26.10
CA ASP A 290 -11.78 -43.59 -25.83
C ASP A 290 -10.66 -43.13 -24.88
N ASP A 291 -10.86 -41.98 -24.21
CA ASP A 291 -9.91 -41.29 -23.33
C ASP A 291 -8.61 -40.82 -24.01
N SER A 292 -8.51 -40.90 -25.35
CA SER A 292 -7.44 -40.24 -26.09
C SER A 292 -7.62 -38.72 -26.06
N THR A 293 -6.53 -37.98 -26.24
CA THR A 293 -6.52 -36.51 -26.22
C THR A 293 -6.15 -35.99 -27.61
N ASP A 294 -6.97 -35.07 -28.11
CA ASP A 294 -6.74 -34.34 -29.34
C ASP A 294 -6.48 -32.86 -29.03
N GLY A 295 -5.28 -32.37 -29.39
CA GLY A 295 -4.76 -31.05 -29.01
C GLY A 295 -3.42 -31.13 -28.25
N PRO A 296 -3.01 -30.04 -27.56
CA PRO A 296 -3.73 -28.78 -27.40
C PRO A 296 -3.68 -27.88 -28.65
N TYR A 297 -4.77 -27.17 -28.89
CA TYR A 297 -4.93 -26.16 -29.92
C TYR A 297 -4.81 -24.75 -29.31
N THR A 298 -4.33 -23.79 -30.10
CA THR A 298 -4.32 -22.37 -29.68
C THR A 298 -5.68 -21.76 -29.98
N TYR A 299 -6.24 -21.01 -29.03
CA TYR A 299 -7.48 -20.28 -29.21
C TYR A 299 -7.20 -18.84 -29.66
N SER A 300 -7.97 -18.36 -30.64
CA SER A 300 -7.96 -16.94 -31.03
C SER A 300 -9.15 -16.22 -30.39
N GLU A 301 -8.90 -15.10 -29.72
CA GLU A 301 -9.93 -14.33 -29.02
C GLU A 301 -11.16 -14.06 -29.91
N GLY A 302 -12.35 -14.29 -29.35
CA GLY A 302 -13.63 -14.11 -30.05
C GLY A 302 -13.99 -15.20 -31.06
N SER A 303 -13.19 -16.26 -31.19
CA SER A 303 -13.51 -17.38 -32.08
C SER A 303 -14.61 -18.26 -31.50
N ASN A 304 -15.45 -18.80 -32.38
CA ASN A 304 -16.35 -19.90 -32.05
C ASN A 304 -15.76 -21.19 -32.64
N VAL A 305 -15.64 -22.23 -31.83
CA VAL A 305 -14.98 -23.49 -32.19
C VAL A 305 -15.98 -24.63 -32.11
N ASP A 306 -16.07 -25.41 -33.18
CA ASP A 306 -16.92 -26.59 -33.23
C ASP A 306 -16.36 -27.71 -32.35
N ILE A 307 -17.26 -28.44 -31.67
CA ILE A 307 -16.92 -29.58 -30.81
C ILE A 307 -17.13 -30.87 -31.62
N PRO A 308 -16.08 -31.68 -31.86
CA PRO A 308 -16.24 -32.94 -32.59
C PRO A 308 -17.22 -33.93 -31.94
N ASP A 309 -17.79 -34.82 -32.76
CA ASP A 309 -18.79 -35.78 -32.30
C ASP A 309 -18.30 -36.77 -31.22
N SER A 310 -17.00 -37.07 -31.25
CA SER A 310 -16.35 -38.04 -30.36
C SER A 310 -15.88 -37.46 -29.03
N VAL A 311 -16.18 -36.19 -28.72
CA VAL A 311 -15.70 -35.53 -27.51
C VAL A 311 -16.47 -35.99 -26.27
N LYS A 312 -15.72 -36.32 -25.23
CA LYS A 312 -16.19 -36.62 -23.87
C LYS A 312 -15.97 -35.44 -22.94
N THR A 313 -14.80 -34.80 -23.00
CA THR A 313 -14.46 -33.64 -22.17
C THR A 313 -13.75 -32.58 -22.98
N LEU A 314 -14.18 -31.33 -22.87
CA LEU A 314 -13.43 -30.16 -23.31
C LEU A 314 -12.60 -29.63 -22.14
N ARG A 315 -11.29 -29.47 -22.32
CA ARG A 315 -10.40 -28.83 -21.35
C ARG A 315 -9.83 -27.56 -21.93
N VAL A 316 -9.81 -26.50 -21.14
CA VAL A 316 -9.30 -25.18 -21.52
C VAL A 316 -8.24 -24.74 -20.53
N TYR A 317 -7.19 -24.14 -21.06
CA TYR A 317 -6.05 -23.58 -20.33
C TYR A 317 -5.98 -22.10 -20.65
N SER A 318 -5.80 -21.27 -19.62
CA SER A 318 -5.54 -19.85 -19.77
C SER A 318 -4.32 -19.48 -18.94
N MET A 319 -3.40 -18.74 -19.55
CA MET A 319 -2.21 -18.22 -18.88
C MET A 319 -2.27 -16.69 -18.90
N ASP A 320 -1.94 -16.07 -17.77
CA ASP A 320 -1.76 -14.62 -17.70
C ASP A 320 -0.34 -14.22 -18.17
N VAL A 321 -0.07 -12.91 -18.25
CA VAL A 321 1.24 -12.39 -18.67
C VAL A 321 2.32 -12.69 -17.62
N ALA A 322 1.97 -12.85 -16.34
CA ALA A 322 2.91 -13.26 -15.31
C ALA A 322 3.32 -14.74 -15.40
N GLY A 323 2.54 -15.57 -16.10
CA GLY A 323 2.75 -17.00 -16.29
C GLY A 323 2.04 -17.87 -15.25
N ASN A 324 1.00 -17.37 -14.58
CA ASN A 324 0.09 -18.20 -13.78
C ASN A 324 -0.88 -18.93 -14.73
N LEU A 325 -1.17 -20.19 -14.42
CA LEU A 325 -1.96 -21.07 -15.29
C LEU A 325 -3.27 -21.45 -14.60
N ALA A 326 -4.38 -21.22 -15.28
CA ALA A 326 -5.68 -21.75 -14.92
C ALA A 326 -6.12 -22.86 -15.87
N THR A 327 -6.97 -23.75 -15.37
CA THR A 327 -7.55 -24.85 -16.15
C THR A 327 -9.02 -25.03 -15.79
N GLU A 328 -9.88 -25.10 -16.79
CA GLU A 328 -11.29 -25.46 -16.63
C GLU A 328 -11.63 -26.62 -17.57
N ALA A 329 -12.59 -27.46 -17.17
CA ALA A 329 -13.05 -28.56 -17.99
C ALA A 329 -14.57 -28.74 -17.90
N VAL A 330 -15.17 -29.15 -19.01
CA VAL A 330 -16.57 -29.56 -19.09
C VAL A 330 -16.63 -30.97 -19.68
N THR A 331 -17.28 -31.88 -18.95
CA THR A 331 -17.55 -33.24 -19.42
C THR A 331 -18.99 -33.31 -19.90
N PHE A 332 -19.17 -33.75 -21.14
CA PHE A 332 -20.46 -33.91 -21.77
C PHE A 332 -21.07 -35.27 -21.42
N SER A 333 -22.39 -35.31 -21.29
CA SER A 333 -23.15 -36.50 -20.93
C SER A 333 -23.90 -37.05 -22.13
N THR A 334 -23.82 -38.38 -22.29
CA THR A 334 -24.66 -39.14 -23.21
C THR A 334 -25.85 -39.80 -22.48
N ASN A 335 -26.18 -39.32 -21.27
CA ASN A 335 -27.23 -39.89 -20.43
C ASN A 335 -28.12 -38.82 -19.79
N ARG A 336 -28.56 -37.85 -20.59
CA ARG A 336 -29.58 -36.87 -20.24
C ARG A 336 -30.98 -37.45 -20.33
N SER A 337 -31.92 -36.71 -19.77
CA SER A 337 -33.32 -37.04 -19.76
C SER A 337 -34.21 -35.86 -20.10
N ILE A 338 -35.33 -36.18 -20.77
CA ILE A 338 -36.45 -35.26 -20.98
C ILE A 338 -37.66 -35.90 -20.30
N SER A 339 -38.30 -35.19 -19.38
CA SER A 339 -39.45 -35.68 -18.63
C SER A 339 -40.52 -34.61 -18.41
N GLY A 340 -41.77 -35.06 -18.26
CA GLY A 340 -42.90 -34.17 -18.03
C GLY A 340 -44.19 -34.92 -17.79
N TYR A 341 -45.28 -34.16 -17.74
CA TYR A 341 -46.63 -34.66 -17.52
C TYR A 341 -47.55 -34.31 -18.68
N VAL A 342 -48.43 -35.23 -19.00
CA VAL A 342 -49.55 -35.02 -19.92
C VAL A 342 -50.83 -34.93 -19.11
N LYS A 343 -51.51 -33.79 -19.21
CA LYS A 343 -52.70 -33.47 -18.42
C LYS A 343 -53.83 -32.94 -19.29
N ASP A 344 -55.07 -33.05 -18.82
CA ASP A 344 -56.20 -32.35 -19.44
C ASP A 344 -56.19 -30.86 -19.07
N TYR A 345 -57.11 -30.09 -19.64
CA TYR A 345 -57.26 -28.66 -19.36
C TYR A 345 -57.71 -28.33 -17.92
N ASN A 346 -58.26 -29.32 -17.20
CA ASN A 346 -58.62 -29.20 -15.78
C ASN A 346 -57.44 -29.57 -14.85
N GLY A 347 -56.29 -29.94 -15.41
CA GLY A 347 -55.10 -30.34 -14.67
C GLY A 347 -55.08 -31.81 -14.21
N ASN A 348 -56.05 -32.63 -14.64
CA ASN A 348 -56.07 -34.05 -14.35
C ASN A 348 -55.03 -34.79 -15.20
N ALA A 349 -54.40 -35.81 -14.62
CA ALA A 349 -53.45 -36.67 -15.32
C ALA A 349 -54.13 -37.53 -16.40
N ILE A 350 -53.52 -37.62 -17.58
CA ILE A 350 -53.98 -38.51 -18.64
C ILE A 350 -52.99 -39.67 -18.78
N SER A 351 -53.44 -40.87 -18.41
CA SER A 351 -52.68 -42.12 -18.51
C SER A 351 -52.83 -42.78 -19.88
N GLY A 352 -51.82 -43.54 -20.30
CA GLY A 352 -51.89 -44.34 -21.53
C GLY A 352 -51.62 -43.57 -22.83
N ILE A 353 -51.22 -42.29 -22.75
CA ILE A 353 -50.85 -41.50 -23.91
C ILE A 353 -49.45 -41.90 -24.36
N LYS A 354 -49.32 -42.30 -25.62
CA LYS A 354 -48.01 -42.55 -26.22
C LYS A 354 -47.34 -41.21 -26.51
N VAL A 355 -46.17 -40.98 -25.95
CA VAL A 355 -45.33 -39.81 -26.23
C VAL A 355 -44.17 -40.27 -27.10
N GLN A 356 -43.91 -39.57 -28.20
CA GLN A 356 -42.80 -39.81 -29.10
C GLN A 356 -41.71 -38.77 -28.86
N ILE A 357 -40.46 -39.24 -28.88
CA ILE A 357 -39.27 -38.42 -29.13
C ILE A 357 -38.78 -38.74 -30.54
N ALA A 358 -38.43 -37.71 -31.30
CA ALA A 358 -37.82 -37.80 -32.62
C ALA A 358 -36.60 -36.86 -32.70
N GLY A 359 -35.87 -36.92 -33.82
CA GLY A 359 -34.58 -36.23 -34.01
C GLY A 359 -33.45 -37.26 -33.92
N ASP A 360 -32.44 -36.97 -33.11
CA ASP A 360 -31.25 -37.83 -32.97
C ASP A 360 -31.57 -39.18 -32.29
N THR A 361 -32.62 -39.19 -31.47
CA THR A 361 -33.22 -40.43 -30.96
C THR A 361 -34.67 -40.52 -31.41
N ASN A 362 -35.05 -41.71 -31.89
CA ASN A 362 -36.43 -42.02 -32.25
C ASN A 362 -36.97 -43.12 -31.32
N ASN A 363 -37.84 -42.74 -30.38
CA ASN A 363 -38.39 -43.67 -29.40
C ASN A 363 -39.79 -43.25 -28.96
N THR A 364 -40.51 -44.15 -28.30
CA THR A 364 -41.81 -43.85 -27.69
C THR A 364 -41.89 -44.36 -26.26
N THR A 365 -42.54 -43.61 -25.39
CA THR A 365 -42.91 -44.03 -24.04
C THR A 365 -44.41 -43.82 -23.83
N THR A 366 -44.98 -44.38 -22.77
CA THR A 366 -46.41 -44.23 -22.46
C THR A 366 -46.56 -43.56 -21.11
N THR A 367 -47.48 -42.59 -21.01
CA THR A 367 -47.75 -41.92 -19.74
C THR A 367 -48.30 -42.91 -18.71
N ASN A 368 -47.78 -42.81 -17.48
CA ASN A 368 -48.25 -43.64 -16.36
C ASN A 368 -49.57 -43.11 -15.78
N SER A 369 -50.05 -43.69 -14.67
CA SER A 369 -51.28 -43.28 -13.98
C SER A 369 -51.30 -41.82 -13.52
N TYR A 370 -50.14 -41.19 -13.36
CA TYR A 370 -49.99 -39.78 -13.00
C TYR A 370 -49.78 -38.87 -14.23
N GLY A 371 -49.89 -39.41 -15.44
CA GLY A 371 -49.64 -38.68 -16.68
C GLY A 371 -48.17 -38.46 -16.98
N TYR A 372 -47.25 -39.03 -16.18
CA TYR A 372 -45.81 -38.81 -16.32
C TYR A 372 -45.21 -39.61 -17.47
N TYR A 373 -44.31 -38.99 -18.21
CA TYR A 373 -43.48 -39.61 -19.25
C TYR A 373 -42.00 -39.23 -19.06
N GLN A 374 -41.10 -40.07 -19.56
CA GLN A 374 -39.66 -39.81 -19.54
C GLN A 374 -38.93 -40.51 -20.70
N PHE A 375 -37.93 -39.81 -21.21
CA PHE A 375 -36.86 -40.34 -22.06
C PHE A 375 -35.53 -40.18 -21.32
N THR A 376 -34.64 -41.17 -21.44
CA THR A 376 -33.29 -41.21 -20.84
C THR A 376 -32.28 -41.65 -21.89
N GLY A 377 -30.97 -41.54 -21.61
CA GLY A 377 -29.93 -41.92 -22.57
C GLY A 377 -29.81 -40.92 -23.72
N LEU A 378 -30.10 -39.65 -23.45
CA LEU A 378 -30.03 -38.57 -24.44
C LEU A 378 -28.67 -37.86 -24.37
N ASP A 379 -28.20 -37.37 -25.50
CA ASP A 379 -26.93 -36.65 -25.64
C ASP A 379 -27.09 -35.17 -25.29
N ASP A 380 -26.04 -34.56 -24.72
CA ASP A 380 -26.01 -33.14 -24.41
C ASP A 380 -26.19 -32.24 -25.65
N PHE A 381 -25.73 -32.68 -26.82
CA PHE A 381 -25.81 -31.95 -28.08
C PHE A 381 -26.97 -32.40 -28.97
N GLY A 382 -27.81 -33.31 -28.48
CA GLY A 382 -28.82 -33.91 -29.33
C GLY A 382 -30.00 -32.98 -29.65
N ASP A 383 -30.47 -33.05 -30.89
CA ASP A 383 -31.68 -32.37 -31.34
C ASP A 383 -32.91 -33.27 -31.09
N TYR A 384 -33.85 -32.77 -30.29
CA TYR A 384 -35.00 -33.56 -29.82
C TYR A 384 -36.33 -32.86 -30.03
N TYR A 385 -37.27 -33.62 -30.59
CA TYR A 385 -38.65 -33.22 -30.82
C TYR A 385 -39.56 -34.14 -30.01
N VAL A 386 -40.24 -33.61 -29.00
CA VAL A 386 -41.13 -34.39 -28.14
C VAL A 386 -42.59 -34.02 -28.42
N VAL A 387 -43.42 -35.04 -28.67
CA VAL A 387 -44.84 -34.86 -28.98
C VAL A 387 -45.69 -36.03 -28.46
N PRO A 388 -46.84 -35.78 -27.81
CA PRO A 388 -47.83 -36.81 -27.53
C PRO A 388 -48.58 -37.19 -28.81
N LEU A 389 -48.65 -38.49 -29.09
CA LEU A 389 -49.36 -39.07 -30.23
C LEU A 389 -50.83 -39.27 -29.89
N MET A 390 -51.69 -38.46 -30.50
CA MET A 390 -53.14 -38.64 -30.41
C MET A 390 -53.78 -38.60 -31.79
N ARG A 391 -54.96 -39.22 -31.88
CA ARG A 391 -55.63 -39.48 -33.15
C ARG A 391 -56.19 -38.23 -33.82
N ASN A 392 -56.58 -37.21 -33.05
CA ASN A 392 -57.34 -36.04 -33.52
C ASN A 392 -56.74 -34.67 -33.11
N ASN A 393 -55.64 -34.64 -32.38
CA ASN A 393 -54.99 -33.42 -31.92
C ASN A 393 -53.49 -33.68 -31.78
N ILE A 394 -52.62 -32.86 -32.38
CA ILE A 394 -51.18 -32.94 -32.18
C ILE A 394 -50.80 -31.64 -31.48
N PRO A 395 -50.58 -31.66 -30.15
CA PRO A 395 -50.08 -30.51 -29.43
C PRO A 395 -48.78 -30.02 -30.05
N ALA A 396 -48.48 -28.73 -29.92
CA ALA A 396 -47.23 -28.18 -30.38
C ALA A 396 -46.06 -28.99 -29.78
N ALA A 397 -45.14 -29.43 -30.65
CA ALA A 397 -43.97 -30.18 -30.22
C ALA A 397 -43.11 -29.32 -29.29
N ARG A 398 -42.48 -29.96 -28.31
CA ARG A 398 -41.35 -29.36 -27.60
C ARG A 398 -40.09 -29.65 -28.40
N ILE A 399 -39.37 -28.59 -28.73
CA ILE A 399 -38.15 -28.64 -29.54
C ILE A 399 -36.99 -28.29 -28.61
N TYR A 400 -35.93 -29.08 -28.65
CA TYR A 400 -34.68 -28.84 -27.94
C TYR A 400 -33.57 -28.98 -28.95
N ASP A 401 -32.82 -27.89 -29.15
CA ASP A 401 -31.63 -27.85 -29.97
C ASP A 401 -30.44 -27.92 -28.99
N GLY A 402 -30.07 -29.15 -28.62
CA GLY A 402 -29.18 -29.43 -27.48
C GLY A 402 -29.85 -29.38 -26.11
N LEU A 403 -29.37 -30.20 -25.18
CA LEU A 403 -29.89 -30.32 -23.82
C LEU A 403 -29.04 -29.57 -22.78
N GLY A 404 -27.73 -29.83 -22.73
CA GLY A 404 -26.78 -29.39 -21.71
C GLY A 404 -27.05 -29.84 -20.27
N GLU A 405 -28.30 -30.20 -19.96
CA GLU A 405 -28.82 -30.64 -18.68
C GLU A 405 -30.14 -31.40 -18.85
N ASP A 406 -30.60 -32.07 -17.79
CA ASP A 406 -31.89 -32.72 -17.79
C ASP A 406 -33.04 -31.71 -17.92
N LYS A 407 -33.97 -31.98 -18.85
CA LYS A 407 -35.16 -31.15 -19.04
C LYS A 407 -36.35 -31.79 -18.32
N THR A 408 -36.67 -31.27 -17.15
CA THR A 408 -37.84 -31.68 -16.36
C THR A 408 -39.03 -30.75 -16.61
N TYR A 409 -40.23 -31.16 -16.21
CA TYR A 409 -41.48 -30.38 -16.35
C TYR A 409 -41.86 -30.01 -17.79
N GLN A 410 -41.48 -30.85 -18.75
CA GLN A 410 -41.78 -30.66 -20.15
C GLN A 410 -43.23 -31.09 -20.45
N ASN A 411 -44.17 -30.32 -19.91
CA ASN A 411 -45.57 -30.74 -19.84
C ASN A 411 -46.33 -30.46 -21.13
N PHE A 412 -47.33 -31.31 -21.39
CA PHE A 412 -48.34 -31.13 -22.42
C PHE A 412 -49.72 -31.02 -21.79
N VAL A 413 -50.52 -30.10 -22.29
CA VAL A 413 -51.95 -30.03 -22.00
C VAL A 413 -52.68 -30.54 -23.23
N ILE A 414 -53.44 -31.61 -23.05
CA ILE A 414 -54.35 -32.13 -24.05
C ILE A 414 -55.71 -31.51 -23.80
N VAL A 415 -56.24 -30.86 -24.83
CA VAL A 415 -57.65 -30.51 -24.86
C VAL A 415 -58.39 -31.70 -25.44
N ASP A 416 -59.07 -32.45 -24.57
CA ASP A 416 -60.14 -33.34 -25.01
C ASP A 416 -61.38 -32.47 -25.26
N GLY A 417 -61.93 -32.59 -26.46
CA GLY A 417 -63.18 -31.98 -26.87
C GLY A 417 -63.07 -30.86 -27.90
N TRP A 418 -64.23 -30.43 -28.37
CA TRP A 418 -64.35 -29.58 -29.55
C TRP A 418 -64.01 -28.11 -29.24
N LEU A 419 -63.32 -27.41 -30.15
CA LEU A 419 -63.01 -25.97 -29.99
C LEU A 419 -64.26 -25.08 -29.86
N SER A 420 -65.44 -25.58 -30.21
CA SER A 420 -66.73 -24.90 -30.05
C SER A 420 -67.86 -25.91 -29.98
N LYS A 421 -68.93 -25.58 -29.25
CA LYS A 421 -70.21 -26.31 -29.26
C LYS A 421 -70.71 -26.72 -30.65
N ARG A 422 -70.42 -25.90 -31.67
CA ARG A 422 -70.87 -26.15 -33.05
C ARG A 422 -70.20 -27.34 -33.72
N TYR A 423 -69.06 -27.77 -33.21
CA TYR A 423 -68.33 -28.91 -33.76
C TYR A 423 -68.60 -30.21 -32.98
N ASP A 424 -69.26 -30.13 -31.82
CA ASP A 424 -69.73 -31.28 -31.06
C ASP A 424 -70.94 -31.95 -31.74
N ARG A 425 -70.64 -32.78 -32.74
CA ARG A 425 -71.64 -33.59 -33.45
C ARG A 425 -72.12 -34.80 -32.64
N GLY A 426 -71.46 -35.11 -31.52
CA GLY A 426 -71.74 -36.27 -30.67
C GLY A 426 -72.58 -35.94 -29.43
N GLY A 427 -72.75 -34.65 -29.10
CA GLY A 427 -73.44 -34.21 -27.89
C GLY A 427 -72.64 -34.49 -26.61
N THR A 428 -71.32 -34.57 -26.69
CA THR A 428 -70.42 -34.89 -25.58
C THR A 428 -70.24 -33.74 -24.58
N ASN A 429 -70.61 -32.50 -24.95
CA ASN A 429 -70.51 -31.29 -24.13
C ASN A 429 -69.11 -30.99 -23.57
N ASP A 430 -68.08 -31.44 -24.25
CA ASP A 430 -66.67 -31.27 -23.88
C ASP A 430 -65.99 -30.07 -24.59
N TYR A 431 -66.76 -29.07 -25.03
CA TYR A 431 -66.23 -27.94 -25.81
C TYR A 431 -65.74 -26.74 -24.97
N GLN A 432 -64.74 -26.02 -25.48
CA GLN A 432 -64.02 -24.98 -24.72
C GLN A 432 -64.46 -23.52 -24.95
N PHE A 433 -65.47 -23.25 -25.78
CA PHE A 433 -66.10 -21.93 -25.93
C PHE A 433 -67.59 -22.02 -26.31
#